data_AF-A0A7S3FH73-F1
#
_entry.id   AF-A0A7S3FH73-F1
#
_cell.length_a   1.000
_cell.length_b   1.000
_cell.length_c   1.000
_cell.angle_alpha   90.00
_cell.angle_beta   90.00
_cell.angle_gamma   90.00
#
_symmetry.space_group_name_H-M   'P 1'
#
loop_
_entity.id
_entity.type
_entity.pdbx_description
1 polymer ?
#
loop_
_entity_poly.entity_id
_entity_poly.type
_entity_poly.pdbx_seq_one_letter_code
_entity_poly.pdbx_strand_id
1 'polypeptide(L)'
;TSGHVARALLAKGSALDGWISSFPAGEKCAQALAASEPLKEHPDYLEHVGADVVCHEACLHLRTGVYPLCKCGDDAKYPVGSRFGTHALSYPNYNVNAEPWGVALFNDPYAFMVIVGIAMVFTSATGLIGVCCAKVSVGSHLLFAYFTLQYVGAAVFLWGATMCLLFRDSAEEAVYGYYYQLSSVDASQTAAAQHEQAAHMIRKIHKSVTAGGVLCIFATLSSFTSLLAARAIMGHVMTVTRTLTSSCYAGLVFGMGFFLLAVGTAAGSLNGNEGVVGACAFFSVSVMVTSAVGLLGIRRESLGLLMVHTLAVSLFTVILFFVGIVCFAKSDQATAYIHKSWGEVEEKYGAMSMENVAAITEDNLNKLGAACFILVAMLTLNALAGCAACIQSSRERRLGAARSAAGFSNGAGPSGSQPGALSEQAFRIIEADDDDEDV
;
A
#
# COMPACT_ATOMS: atom_id res chain seq x y z
N THR A 1 -31.89 -43.26 23.09
CA THR A 1 -32.53 -41.93 23.01
C THR A 1 -31.82 -40.97 22.04
N SER A 2 -30.51 -41.11 21.81
CA SER A 2 -29.71 -40.28 20.89
C SER A 2 -30.01 -40.44 19.39
N GLY A 3 -30.63 -41.55 18.97
CA GLY A 3 -30.97 -41.82 17.55
C GLY A 3 -32.26 -41.18 17.04
N HIS A 4 -33.14 -40.69 17.92
CA HIS A 4 -34.42 -40.07 17.52
C HIS A 4 -34.31 -38.56 17.30
N VAL A 5 -33.36 -37.88 17.95
CA VAL A 5 -33.13 -36.43 17.79
C VAL A 5 -32.42 -36.13 16.46
N ALA A 6 -31.43 -36.94 16.08
CA ALA A 6 -30.75 -36.82 14.79
C ALA A 6 -31.70 -37.01 13.58
N ARG A 7 -32.70 -37.90 13.72
CA ARG A 7 -33.73 -38.12 12.69
C ARG A 7 -34.77 -37.00 12.63
N ALA A 8 -35.06 -36.32 13.74
CA ALA A 8 -35.96 -35.18 13.77
C ALA A 8 -35.34 -33.91 13.16
N LEU A 9 -34.01 -33.73 13.30
CA LEU A 9 -33.27 -32.63 12.68
C LEU A 9 -33.07 -32.82 11.17
N LEU A 10 -32.84 -34.06 10.71
CA LEU A 10 -32.79 -34.38 9.27
C LEU A 10 -34.16 -34.24 8.58
N ALA A 11 -35.27 -34.49 9.29
CA ALA A 11 -36.62 -34.34 8.74
C ALA A 11 -37.08 -32.89 8.54
N LYS A 12 -36.43 -31.91 9.18
CA LYS A 12 -36.63 -30.46 8.95
C LYS A 12 -35.69 -29.87 7.88
N GLY A 13 -34.87 -30.71 7.23
CA GLY A 13 -33.73 -30.35 6.37
C GLY A 13 -34.04 -29.87 4.93
N SER A 14 -35.26 -29.49 4.57
CA SER A 14 -35.54 -29.07 3.18
C SER A 14 -34.93 -27.71 2.79
N ALA A 15 -34.48 -26.91 3.77
CA ALA A 15 -33.78 -25.65 3.53
C ALA A 15 -32.25 -25.74 3.66
N LEU A 16 -31.69 -26.80 4.29
CA LEU A 16 -30.24 -26.96 4.48
C LEU A 16 -29.58 -27.84 3.40
N ASP A 17 -30.29 -28.81 2.82
CA ASP A 17 -29.73 -29.70 1.80
C ASP A 17 -29.30 -28.97 0.51
N GLY A 18 -29.97 -27.86 0.19
CA GLY A 18 -29.60 -26.98 -0.93
C GLY A 18 -28.37 -26.12 -0.67
N TRP A 19 -27.96 -25.93 0.59
CA TRP A 19 -26.84 -25.07 0.98
C TRP A 19 -25.57 -25.88 1.33
N ILE A 20 -25.74 -27.06 1.95
CA ILE A 20 -24.65 -28.00 2.27
C ILE A 20 -24.01 -28.58 1.01
N SER A 21 -24.78 -28.77 -0.08
CA SER A 21 -24.28 -29.31 -1.35
C SER A 21 -23.41 -28.34 -2.16
N SER A 22 -23.36 -27.05 -1.79
CA SER A 22 -22.57 -26.01 -2.48
C SER A 22 -21.20 -25.70 -1.87
N PHE A 23 -20.83 -26.30 -0.74
CA PHE A 23 -19.53 -26.05 -0.09
C PHE A 23 -18.83 -27.34 0.38
N PRO A 24 -17.58 -27.62 -0.02
CA PRO A 24 -16.83 -28.80 0.42
C PRO A 24 -16.50 -28.80 1.94
N ALA A 25 -16.74 -27.69 2.64
CA ALA A 25 -16.62 -27.56 4.10
C ALA A 25 -17.94 -27.79 4.87
N GLY A 26 -19.08 -27.91 4.17
CA GLY A 26 -20.42 -27.96 4.79
C GLY A 26 -20.62 -29.18 5.69
N GLU A 27 -20.12 -30.34 5.29
CA GLU A 27 -20.30 -31.59 6.04
C GLU A 27 -19.47 -31.62 7.34
N LYS A 28 -18.26 -31.03 7.33
CA LYS A 28 -17.41 -30.91 8.52
C LYS A 28 -17.92 -29.84 9.48
N CYS A 29 -18.45 -28.73 8.98
CA CYS A 29 -19.07 -27.69 9.79
C CYS A 29 -20.36 -28.22 10.45
N ALA A 30 -21.17 -28.97 9.72
CA ALA A 30 -22.36 -29.64 10.25
C ALA A 30 -22.02 -30.68 11.33
N GLN A 31 -20.95 -31.48 11.14
CA GLN A 31 -20.48 -32.43 12.15
C GLN A 31 -19.93 -31.72 13.41
N ALA A 32 -19.22 -30.60 13.26
CA ALA A 32 -18.73 -29.80 14.39
C ALA A 32 -19.87 -29.12 15.18
N LEU A 33 -20.86 -28.56 14.47
CA LEU A 33 -22.08 -28.00 15.09
C LEU A 33 -22.86 -29.06 15.87
N ALA A 34 -23.05 -30.25 15.27
CA ALA A 34 -23.75 -31.37 15.90
C ALA A 34 -22.99 -31.99 17.09
N ALA A 35 -21.67 -31.83 17.13
CA ALA A 35 -20.84 -32.29 18.24
C ALA A 35 -20.83 -31.33 19.43
N SER A 36 -21.13 -30.03 19.20
CA SER A 36 -21.09 -28.99 20.24
C SER A 36 -22.12 -29.26 21.37
N GLU A 37 -21.64 -29.22 22.62
CA GLU A 37 -22.49 -29.37 23.83
C GLU A 37 -23.61 -28.33 23.94
N PRO A 38 -23.43 -27.04 23.57
CA PRO A 38 -24.48 -26.03 23.70
C PRO A 38 -25.74 -26.36 22.89
N LEU A 39 -25.59 -26.93 21.69
CA LEU A 39 -26.73 -27.37 20.86
C LEU A 39 -27.39 -28.65 21.37
N LYS A 40 -26.66 -29.48 22.14
CA LYS A 40 -27.23 -30.68 22.77
C LYS A 40 -28.08 -30.34 23.98
N GLU A 41 -27.73 -29.29 24.71
CA GLU A 41 -28.47 -28.82 25.89
C GLU A 41 -29.60 -27.85 25.54
N HIS A 42 -29.43 -27.05 24.47
CA HIS A 42 -30.41 -26.05 24.03
C HIS A 42 -30.64 -26.10 22.52
N PRO A 43 -31.52 -27.01 22.02
CA PRO A 43 -31.77 -27.19 20.58
C PRO A 43 -32.41 -25.96 19.91
N ASP A 44 -33.01 -25.06 20.70
CA ASP A 44 -33.72 -23.85 20.25
C ASP A 44 -32.76 -22.67 20.01
N TYR A 45 -31.48 -22.82 20.35
CA TYR A 45 -30.44 -21.79 20.28
C TYR A 45 -30.22 -21.26 18.85
N LEU A 46 -30.36 -22.13 17.85
CA LEU A 46 -30.23 -21.78 16.43
C LEU A 46 -31.37 -20.88 15.92
N GLU A 47 -32.58 -20.97 16.50
CA GLU A 47 -33.71 -20.11 16.13
C GLU A 47 -33.55 -18.68 16.66
N HIS A 48 -32.79 -18.50 17.75
CA HIS A 48 -32.63 -17.19 18.40
C HIS A 48 -31.42 -16.40 17.89
N VAL A 49 -30.35 -17.08 17.49
CA VAL A 49 -29.08 -16.45 17.07
C VAL A 49 -28.95 -16.35 15.54
N GLY A 50 -29.74 -17.13 14.79
CA GLY A 50 -29.63 -17.26 13.34
C GLY A 50 -28.52 -18.24 12.96
N ALA A 51 -28.86 -19.27 12.17
CA ALA A 51 -27.94 -20.33 11.77
C ALA A 51 -26.73 -19.82 10.97
N ASP A 52 -26.91 -18.70 10.28
CA ASP A 52 -25.94 -17.93 9.52
C ASP A 52 -24.87 -17.27 10.41
N VAL A 53 -25.23 -16.76 11.58
CA VAL A 53 -24.28 -16.19 12.56
C VAL A 53 -23.44 -17.31 13.19
N VAL A 54 -24.09 -18.40 13.60
CA VAL A 54 -23.42 -19.54 14.26
C VAL A 54 -22.47 -20.27 13.29
N CYS A 55 -22.84 -20.43 12.02
CA CYS A 55 -21.95 -21.00 11.00
C CYS A 55 -20.78 -20.07 10.65
N HIS A 56 -21.01 -18.75 10.59
CA HIS A 56 -19.94 -17.79 10.36
C HIS A 56 -18.90 -17.83 11.48
N GLU A 57 -19.36 -17.91 12.73
CA GLU A 57 -18.52 -17.94 13.93
C GLU A 57 -17.81 -19.29 14.09
N ALA A 58 -18.48 -20.41 13.79
CA ALA A 58 -17.86 -21.74 13.74
C ALA A 58 -16.79 -21.85 12.65
N CYS A 59 -17.04 -21.29 11.46
CA CYS A 59 -16.03 -21.20 10.40
C CYS A 59 -14.84 -20.32 10.82
N LEU A 60 -15.09 -19.20 11.51
CA LEU A 60 -14.04 -18.32 12.04
C LEU A 60 -13.18 -19.03 13.09
N HIS A 61 -13.79 -19.84 13.95
CA HIS A 61 -13.10 -20.63 14.98
C HIS A 61 -12.33 -21.84 14.43
N LEU A 62 -12.83 -22.47 13.37
CA LEU A 62 -12.09 -23.49 12.61
C LEU A 62 -10.89 -22.90 11.86
N ARG A 63 -11.02 -21.67 11.34
CA ARG A 63 -9.94 -20.95 10.63
C ARG A 63 -8.85 -20.45 11.58
N THR A 64 -9.20 -20.14 12.83
CA THR A 64 -8.29 -19.62 13.86
C THR A 64 -7.74 -20.70 14.81
N GLY A 65 -8.19 -21.94 14.71
CA GLY A 65 -7.67 -23.08 15.48
C GLY A 65 -8.02 -23.09 16.98
N VAL A 66 -9.12 -22.45 17.39
CA VAL A 66 -9.42 -22.13 18.81
C VAL A 66 -10.33 -23.17 19.51
N TYR A 67 -10.55 -24.36 18.95
CA TYR A 67 -11.16 -25.45 19.72
C TYR A 67 -10.08 -26.33 20.39
N PRO A 68 -9.80 -26.17 21.70
CA PRO A 68 -9.17 -27.25 22.44
C PRO A 68 -10.21 -28.37 22.54
N LEU A 69 -9.94 -29.51 21.91
CA LEU A 69 -10.65 -30.75 22.24
C LEU A 69 -10.52 -30.96 23.75
N CYS A 70 -11.65 -30.96 24.45
CA CYS A 70 -11.76 -31.22 25.87
C CYS A 70 -10.89 -32.43 26.26
N LYS A 71 -10.04 -32.26 27.29
CA LYS A 71 -9.50 -33.40 28.05
C LYS A 71 -10.67 -34.11 28.72
N CYS A 72 -11.22 -35.13 28.08
CA CYS A 72 -11.97 -36.16 28.78
C CYS A 72 -10.99 -37.01 29.59
N GLY A 73 -11.39 -37.29 30.83
CA GLY A 73 -10.55 -37.78 31.90
C GLY A 73 -9.82 -39.10 31.66
N ASP A 74 -8.85 -39.28 32.54
CA ASP A 74 -8.05 -40.47 32.74
C ASP A 74 -8.92 -41.75 32.78
N ASP A 75 -8.45 -42.79 32.07
CA ASP A 75 -8.91 -44.18 32.03
C ASP A 75 -9.52 -44.65 30.68
N ALA A 76 -8.69 -44.64 29.63
CA ALA A 76 -8.86 -45.54 28.49
C ALA A 76 -7.50 -45.93 27.90
N LYS A 77 -7.04 -47.16 28.20
CA LYS A 77 -5.91 -47.81 27.52
C LYS A 77 -6.27 -48.09 26.06
N TYR A 78 -5.80 -47.25 25.14
CA TYR A 78 -5.63 -47.59 23.73
C TYR A 78 -4.21 -47.20 23.27
N PRO A 79 -3.54 -48.01 22.43
CA PRO A 79 -2.16 -47.78 22.06
C PRO A 79 -2.04 -46.53 21.19
N VAL A 80 -1.30 -45.55 21.70
CA VAL A 80 -0.97 -44.29 21.02
C VAL A 80 -0.02 -44.60 19.85
N GLY A 81 -0.60 -44.80 18.68
CA GLY A 81 0.06 -44.67 17.39
C GLY A 81 0.01 -43.21 16.94
N SER A 82 1.17 -42.62 16.78
CA SER A 82 1.44 -41.27 16.26
C SER A 82 0.65 -40.92 14.99
N ARG A 83 -0.27 -39.96 15.09
CA ARG A 83 -0.73 -39.01 14.04
C ARG A 83 -1.78 -38.10 14.69
N PHE A 84 -1.74 -36.80 14.38
CA PHE A 84 -2.40 -35.71 15.12
C PHE A 84 -1.62 -35.23 16.35
N GLY A 85 -0.41 -34.73 16.07
CA GLY A 85 0.17 -33.73 16.94
C GLY A 85 -0.73 -32.50 16.94
N THR A 86 -1.07 -32.04 18.15
CA THR A 86 -1.48 -30.68 18.42
C THR A 86 -0.42 -29.73 17.86
N HIS A 87 -0.61 -29.29 16.61
CA HIS A 87 0.05 -28.10 16.10
C HIS A 87 -0.62 -26.90 16.78
N ALA A 88 -0.28 -26.70 18.05
CA ALA A 88 -0.07 -25.33 18.49
C ALA A 88 0.86 -24.73 17.43
N LEU A 89 0.40 -23.67 16.77
CA LEU A 89 1.23 -22.81 15.94
C LEU A 89 2.35 -22.30 16.84
N SER A 90 3.38 -23.12 17.03
CA SER A 90 4.70 -22.68 17.39
C SER A 90 5.13 -21.87 16.17
N TYR A 91 4.75 -20.59 16.17
CA TYR A 91 5.52 -19.61 15.45
C TYR A 91 6.99 -19.96 15.71
N PRO A 92 7.81 -20.19 14.67
CA PRO A 92 9.22 -20.42 14.89
C PRO A 92 9.69 -19.29 15.81
N ASN A 93 10.39 -19.63 16.89
CA ASN A 93 10.97 -18.67 17.84
C ASN A 93 11.55 -17.50 17.04
N TYR A 94 10.77 -16.43 16.90
CA TYR A 94 11.15 -15.24 16.16
C TYR A 94 12.12 -14.57 17.12
N ASN A 95 13.40 -14.76 16.86
CA ASN A 95 14.44 -14.13 17.65
C ASN A 95 14.38 -12.62 17.34
N VAL A 96 13.55 -11.89 18.09
CA VAL A 96 13.34 -10.43 17.97
C VAL A 96 14.67 -9.67 18.04
N ASN A 97 15.70 -10.28 18.62
CA ASN A 97 17.05 -9.71 18.75
C ASN A 97 17.92 -9.84 17.49
N ALA A 98 17.46 -10.53 16.44
CA ALA A 98 18.15 -10.69 15.16
C ALA A 98 17.50 -9.88 14.03
N GLU A 99 16.46 -9.09 14.32
CA GLU A 99 15.90 -8.20 13.32
C GLU A 99 16.83 -7.00 13.13
N PRO A 100 17.23 -6.66 11.88
CA PRO A 100 17.90 -5.40 11.64
C PRO A 100 17.01 -4.29 12.19
N TRP A 101 17.59 -3.39 12.99
CA TRP A 101 16.95 -2.29 13.73
C TRP A 101 15.83 -1.53 13.00
N GLY A 102 15.83 -1.53 11.67
CA GLY A 102 14.72 -1.00 10.86
C GLY A 102 13.41 -1.80 10.96
N VAL A 103 13.45 -3.14 11.02
CA VAL A 103 12.25 -4.01 11.03
C VAL A 103 11.56 -3.97 12.40
N ALA A 104 12.33 -3.94 13.49
CA ALA A 104 11.80 -3.80 14.84
C ALA A 104 11.00 -2.50 15.05
N LEU A 105 11.39 -1.42 14.36
CA LEU A 105 10.70 -0.13 14.39
C LEU A 105 9.31 -0.19 13.72
N PHE A 106 9.13 -1.04 12.71
CA PHE A 106 7.84 -1.25 12.04
C PHE A 106 6.97 -2.26 12.79
N ASN A 107 7.55 -3.06 13.67
CA ASN A 107 6.83 -4.03 14.50
C ASN A 107 6.19 -3.41 15.76
N ASP A 108 6.62 -2.20 16.18
CA ASP A 108 5.95 -1.43 17.23
C ASP A 108 5.09 -0.30 16.64
N PRO A 109 3.75 -0.47 16.56
CA PRO A 109 2.89 0.53 15.94
C PRO A 109 2.74 1.81 16.79
N TYR A 110 3.05 1.79 18.08
CA TYR A 110 3.12 3.03 18.86
C TYR A 110 4.32 3.87 18.42
N ALA A 111 5.50 3.26 18.32
CA ALA A 111 6.69 3.94 17.81
C ALA A 111 6.46 4.45 16.37
N PHE A 112 5.82 3.65 15.52
CA PHE A 112 5.45 4.06 14.17
C PHE A 112 4.49 5.26 14.16
N MET A 113 3.44 5.24 14.99
CA MET A 113 2.50 6.36 15.11
C MET A 113 3.20 7.65 15.56
N VAL A 114 4.13 7.55 16.51
CA VAL A 114 4.93 8.69 16.97
C VAL A 114 5.81 9.25 15.84
N ILE A 115 6.48 8.39 15.08
CA ILE A 115 7.34 8.81 13.95
C ILE A 115 6.50 9.52 12.88
N VAL A 116 5.37 8.92 12.49
CA VAL A 116 4.45 9.52 11.52
C VAL A 116 3.91 10.85 12.03
N GLY A 117 3.52 10.94 13.31
CA GLY A 117 3.06 12.17 13.94
C GLY A 117 4.13 13.27 13.92
N ILE A 118 5.37 12.95 14.29
CA ILE A 118 6.50 13.88 14.21
C ILE A 118 6.72 14.35 12.78
N ALA A 119 6.72 13.43 11.80
CA ALA A 119 6.86 13.77 10.38
C ALA A 119 5.74 14.70 9.89
N MET A 120 4.49 14.50 10.33
CA MET A 120 3.37 15.39 10.01
C MET A 120 3.54 16.78 10.63
N VAL A 121 4.02 16.88 11.87
CA VAL A 121 4.31 18.18 12.52
C VAL A 121 5.41 18.92 11.77
N PHE A 122 6.51 18.25 11.42
CA PHE A 122 7.57 18.85 10.60
C PHE A 122 7.08 19.28 9.22
N THR A 123 6.24 18.47 8.57
CA THR A 123 5.63 18.82 7.29
C THR A 123 4.76 20.06 7.43
N SER A 124 3.96 20.15 8.49
CA SER A 124 3.07 21.29 8.73
C SER A 124 3.87 22.56 9.03
N ALA A 125 4.91 22.46 9.86
CA ALA A 125 5.80 23.57 10.18
C ALA A 125 6.57 24.10 8.95
N THR A 126 7.07 23.20 8.11
CA THR A 126 7.75 23.59 6.86
C THR A 126 6.81 24.29 5.88
N GLY A 127 5.55 23.84 5.80
CA GLY A 127 4.51 24.54 5.03
C GLY A 127 4.23 25.94 5.56
N LEU A 128 3.99 26.07 6.87
CA LEU A 128 3.69 27.36 7.50
C LEU A 128 4.83 28.36 7.33
N ILE A 129 6.07 27.96 7.63
CA ILE A 129 7.26 28.81 7.46
C ILE A 129 7.46 29.14 5.98
N GLY A 130 7.24 28.17 5.09
CA GLY A 130 7.33 28.38 3.64
C GLY A 130 6.39 29.47 3.14
N VAL A 131 5.14 29.49 3.62
CA VAL A 131 4.14 30.53 3.27
C VAL A 131 4.52 31.87 3.88
N CYS A 132 4.86 31.93 5.18
CA CYS A 132 5.20 33.18 5.85
C CYS A 132 6.46 33.84 5.28
N CYS A 133 7.40 33.05 4.75
CA CYS A 133 8.66 33.55 4.19
C CYS A 133 8.74 33.43 2.67
N ALA A 134 7.61 33.32 1.95
CA ALA A 134 7.59 33.02 0.51
C ALA A 134 8.43 33.98 -0.35
N LYS A 135 8.56 35.25 0.05
CA LYS A 135 9.37 36.27 -0.65
C LYS A 135 10.89 36.09 -0.49
N VAL A 136 11.32 35.25 0.46
CA VAL A 136 12.72 34.95 0.73
C VAL A 136 13.08 33.63 0.04
N SER A 137 14.28 33.54 -0.56
CA SER A 137 14.79 32.32 -1.20
C SER A 137 14.61 31.06 -0.32
N VAL A 138 14.87 31.19 0.99
CA VAL A 138 14.68 30.13 1.98
C VAL A 138 13.22 29.66 2.06
N GLY A 139 12.25 30.58 2.04
CA GLY A 139 10.83 30.24 2.09
C GLY A 139 10.37 29.49 0.84
N SER A 140 10.87 29.86 -0.34
CA SER A 140 10.60 29.12 -1.58
C SER A 140 11.12 27.67 -1.53
N HIS A 141 12.31 27.45 -0.97
CA HIS A 141 12.86 26.11 -0.76
C HIS A 141 12.05 25.28 0.26
N LEU A 142 11.57 25.91 1.34
CA LEU A 142 10.73 25.25 2.34
C LEU A 142 9.34 24.91 1.80
N LEU A 143 8.73 25.82 1.04
CA LEU A 143 7.45 25.59 0.38
C LEU A 143 7.57 24.44 -0.64
N PHE A 144 8.71 24.32 -1.31
CA PHE A 144 9.01 23.19 -2.19
C PHE A 144 9.16 21.87 -1.42
N ALA A 145 9.85 21.88 -0.29
CA ALA A 145 9.96 20.71 0.58
C ALA A 145 8.56 20.26 1.05
N TYR A 146 7.73 21.21 1.48
CA TYR A 146 6.33 20.97 1.84
C TYR A 146 5.53 20.36 0.69
N PHE A 147 5.61 20.93 -0.51
CA PHE A 147 4.94 20.39 -1.70
C PHE A 147 5.36 18.93 -1.96
N THR A 148 6.66 18.65 -1.86
CA THR A 148 7.18 17.29 -2.07
C THR A 148 6.67 16.32 -1.01
N LEU A 149 6.65 16.73 0.27
CA LEU A 149 6.14 15.93 1.37
C LEU A 149 4.64 15.65 1.22
N GLN A 150 3.84 16.63 0.79
CA GLN A 150 2.41 16.43 0.54
C GLN A 150 2.15 15.52 -0.67
N TYR A 151 2.98 15.62 -1.71
CA TYR A 151 2.87 14.74 -2.88
C TYR A 151 3.13 13.26 -2.51
N VAL A 152 4.20 13.00 -1.75
CA VAL A 152 4.49 11.65 -1.25
C VAL A 152 3.42 11.20 -0.22
N GLY A 153 3.02 12.10 0.67
CA GLY A 153 1.98 11.86 1.67
C GLY A 153 0.66 11.43 1.04
N ALA A 154 0.23 12.08 -0.05
CA ALA A 154 -0.97 11.71 -0.79
C ALA A 154 -0.94 10.25 -1.27
N ALA A 155 0.18 9.76 -1.80
CA ALA A 155 0.31 8.36 -2.20
C ALA A 155 0.30 7.40 -1.01
N VAL A 156 0.97 7.75 0.10
CA VAL A 156 0.99 6.94 1.33
C VAL A 156 -0.41 6.84 1.93
N PHE A 157 -1.14 7.95 2.01
CA PHE A 157 -2.52 7.95 2.51
C PHE A 157 -3.47 7.23 1.56
N LEU A 158 -3.30 7.37 0.25
CA LEU A 158 -4.11 6.62 -0.71
C LEU A 158 -3.89 5.11 -0.58
N TRP A 159 -2.64 4.68 -0.42
CA TRP A 159 -2.31 3.28 -0.12
C TRP A 159 -2.92 2.81 1.21
N GLY A 160 -2.81 3.63 2.26
CA GLY A 160 -3.46 3.36 3.55
C GLY A 160 -4.98 3.19 3.42
N ALA A 161 -5.63 4.06 2.66
CA ALA A 161 -7.06 3.95 2.37
C ALA A 161 -7.39 2.66 1.60
N THR A 162 -6.58 2.29 0.61
CA THR A 162 -6.73 1.03 -0.13
C THR A 162 -6.59 -0.18 0.80
N MET A 163 -5.58 -0.21 1.67
CA MET A 163 -5.41 -1.31 2.63
C MET A 163 -6.59 -1.40 3.61
N CYS A 164 -7.05 -0.28 4.16
CA CYS A 164 -8.15 -0.30 5.13
C CYS A 164 -9.54 -0.59 4.53
N LEU A 165 -9.79 -0.20 3.27
CA LEU A 165 -11.13 -0.28 2.67
C LEU A 165 -11.27 -1.40 1.64
N LEU A 166 -10.23 -1.68 0.83
CA LEU A 166 -10.26 -2.73 -0.19
C LEU A 166 -9.65 -4.04 0.34
N PHE A 167 -8.52 -3.97 1.04
CA PHE A 167 -7.84 -5.15 1.63
C PHE A 167 -8.08 -5.24 3.13
N ARG A 168 -9.33 -5.03 3.51
CA ARG A 168 -9.75 -4.85 4.90
C ARG A 168 -9.35 -6.01 5.79
N ASP A 169 -9.52 -7.24 5.33
CA ASP A 169 -9.21 -8.44 6.11
C ASP A 169 -7.74 -8.45 6.54
N SER A 170 -6.83 -8.04 5.65
CA SER A 170 -5.40 -7.92 5.98
C SER A 170 -5.10 -6.78 6.94
N ALA A 171 -5.80 -5.64 6.80
CA ALA A 171 -5.64 -4.52 7.72
C ALA A 171 -6.17 -4.87 9.12
N GLU A 172 -7.28 -5.59 9.19
CA GLU A 172 -7.83 -6.11 10.44
C GLU A 172 -6.88 -7.12 11.08
N GLU A 173 -6.35 -8.08 10.32
CA GLU A 173 -5.36 -9.06 10.79
C GLU A 173 -4.13 -8.40 11.42
N ALA A 174 -3.58 -7.36 10.78
CA ALA A 174 -2.47 -6.59 11.32
C ALA A 174 -2.81 -5.91 12.66
N VAL A 175 -4.02 -5.36 12.78
CA VAL A 175 -4.49 -4.70 14.01
C VAL A 175 -4.78 -5.73 15.11
N TYR A 176 -5.35 -6.89 14.77
CA TYR A 176 -5.52 -7.99 15.72
C TYR A 176 -4.19 -8.46 16.29
N GLY A 177 -3.17 -8.65 15.45
CA GLY A 177 -1.83 -9.05 15.89
C GLY A 177 -1.27 -8.10 16.96
N TYR A 178 -1.46 -6.79 16.77
CA TYR A 178 -1.07 -5.79 17.76
C TYR A 178 -1.88 -5.87 19.05
N TYR A 179 -3.21 -5.93 18.97
CA TYR A 179 -4.05 -6.02 20.17
C TYR A 179 -3.81 -7.30 20.96
N TYR A 180 -3.52 -8.40 20.28
CA TYR A 180 -3.16 -9.67 20.89
C TYR A 180 -1.86 -9.55 21.71
N GLN A 181 -0.86 -8.84 21.18
CA GLN A 181 0.38 -8.56 21.91
C GLN A 181 0.17 -7.64 23.12
N LEU A 182 -0.76 -6.69 23.05
CA LEU A 182 -1.10 -5.80 24.17
C LEU A 182 -2.00 -6.45 25.21
N SER A 183 -2.89 -7.35 24.80
CA SER A 183 -3.75 -8.08 25.71
C SER A 183 -2.90 -9.10 26.46
N SER A 184 -2.45 -8.77 27.66
CA SER A 184 -2.13 -9.78 28.66
C SER A 184 -3.43 -10.53 28.94
N VAL A 185 -3.69 -11.61 28.20
CA VAL A 185 -4.88 -12.42 28.41
C VAL A 185 -4.77 -12.98 29.82
N ASP A 186 -5.57 -12.43 30.73
CA ASP A 186 -5.76 -12.98 32.07
C ASP A 186 -6.36 -14.38 31.90
N ALA A 187 -5.51 -15.39 32.03
CA ALA A 187 -5.89 -16.80 31.91
C ALA A 187 -6.90 -17.26 32.98
N SER A 188 -7.34 -16.34 33.86
CA SER A 188 -8.30 -16.54 34.94
C SER A 188 -9.76 -16.31 34.53
N GLN A 189 -10.03 -15.77 33.34
CA GLN A 189 -11.40 -15.53 32.86
C GLN A 189 -12.06 -16.80 32.29
N THR A 190 -13.37 -16.91 32.47
CA THR A 190 -14.19 -18.01 31.93
C THR A 190 -14.25 -17.95 30.40
N ALA A 191 -14.33 -19.12 29.75
CA ALA A 191 -14.35 -19.21 28.28
C ALA A 191 -15.44 -18.34 27.63
N ALA A 192 -16.64 -18.24 28.25
CA ALA A 192 -17.72 -17.39 27.75
C ALA A 192 -17.38 -15.88 27.80
N ALA A 193 -16.70 -15.42 28.86
CA ALA A 193 -16.25 -14.04 28.98
C ALA A 193 -15.13 -13.71 27.97
N GLN A 194 -14.26 -14.68 27.69
CA GLN A 194 -13.22 -14.56 26.65
C GLN A 194 -13.84 -14.47 25.25
N HIS A 195 -14.89 -15.26 24.95
CA HIS A 195 -15.61 -15.19 23.68
C HIS A 195 -16.33 -13.84 23.48
N GLU A 196 -17.05 -13.34 24.49
CA GLU A 196 -17.72 -12.05 24.41
C GLU A 196 -16.71 -10.89 24.27
N GLN A 197 -15.60 -10.95 25.00
CA GLN A 197 -14.53 -9.96 24.90
C GLN A 197 -13.83 -9.99 23.53
N ALA A 198 -13.63 -11.17 22.95
CA ALA A 198 -13.09 -11.33 21.59
C ALA A 198 -14.07 -10.77 20.55
N ALA A 199 -15.36 -11.10 20.62
CA ALA A 199 -16.38 -10.58 19.69
C ALA A 199 -16.50 -9.04 19.77
N HIS A 200 -16.46 -8.48 20.98
CA HIS A 200 -16.46 -7.04 21.18
C HIS A 200 -15.17 -6.39 20.63
N MET A 201 -14.02 -7.00 20.85
CA MET A 201 -12.73 -6.54 20.30
C MET A 201 -12.75 -6.56 18.78
N ILE A 202 -13.29 -7.62 18.18
CA ILE A 202 -13.42 -7.79 16.73
C ILE A 202 -14.25 -6.66 16.12
N ARG A 203 -15.44 -6.41 16.68
CA ARG A 203 -16.33 -5.34 16.21
C ARG A 203 -15.69 -3.95 16.35
N LYS A 204 -14.90 -3.74 17.41
CA LYS A 204 -14.17 -2.48 17.64
C LYS A 204 -13.03 -2.28 16.62
N ILE A 205 -12.28 -3.34 16.31
CA ILE A 205 -11.22 -3.32 15.31
C ILE A 205 -11.81 -3.04 13.93
N HIS A 206 -12.88 -3.73 13.57
CA HIS A 206 -13.62 -3.55 12.33
C HIS A 206 -14.00 -2.08 12.11
N LYS A 207 -14.65 -1.45 13.10
CA LYS A 207 -15.02 -0.03 13.03
C LYS A 207 -13.80 0.90 12.96
N SER A 208 -12.73 0.56 13.65
CA SER A 208 -11.51 1.38 13.71
C SER A 208 -10.73 1.36 12.40
N VAL A 209 -10.62 0.19 11.74
CA VAL A 209 -9.98 0.06 10.42
C VAL A 209 -10.74 0.85 9.36
N THR A 210 -12.08 0.76 9.33
CA THR A 210 -12.88 1.56 8.40
C THR A 210 -12.72 3.06 8.65
N ALA A 211 -12.77 3.49 9.92
CA ALA A 211 -12.57 4.88 10.27
C ALA A 211 -11.16 5.38 9.85
N GLY A 212 -10.13 4.55 10.05
CA GLY A 212 -8.78 4.81 9.57
C GLY A 212 -8.71 4.99 8.06
N GLY A 213 -9.36 4.09 7.29
CA GLY A 213 -9.45 4.20 5.83
C GLY A 213 -10.13 5.49 5.36
N VAL A 214 -11.22 5.89 6.00
CA VAL A 214 -11.91 7.16 5.69
C VAL A 214 -11.04 8.37 6.03
N LEU A 215 -10.34 8.35 7.17
CA LEU A 215 -9.38 9.40 7.53
C LEU A 215 -8.23 9.50 6.53
N CYS A 216 -7.73 8.38 6.01
CA CYS A 216 -6.72 8.35 4.95
C CYS A 216 -7.24 8.99 3.65
N ILE A 217 -8.51 8.79 3.28
CA ILE A 217 -9.11 9.50 2.14
C ILE A 217 -9.13 11.01 2.38
N PHE A 218 -9.60 11.46 3.55
CA PHE A 218 -9.60 12.89 3.89
C PHE A 218 -8.19 13.49 3.91
N ALA A 219 -7.21 12.76 4.44
CA ALA A 219 -5.81 13.17 4.43
C ALA A 219 -5.28 13.29 2.99
N THR A 220 -5.62 12.35 2.10
CA THR A 220 -5.26 12.40 0.69
C THR A 220 -5.85 13.64 -0.01
N LEU A 221 -7.14 13.92 0.20
CA LEU A 221 -7.81 15.09 -0.34
C LEU A 221 -7.24 16.40 0.22
N SER A 222 -6.91 16.42 1.51
CA SER A 222 -6.23 17.54 2.16
C SER A 222 -4.86 17.78 1.52
N SER A 223 -4.06 16.73 1.32
CA SER A 223 -2.77 16.83 0.63
C SER A 223 -2.93 17.39 -0.79
N PHE A 224 -3.91 16.93 -1.58
CA PHE A 224 -4.17 17.52 -2.90
C PHE A 224 -4.55 19.00 -2.83
N THR A 225 -5.39 19.38 -1.88
CA THR A 225 -5.79 20.77 -1.66
C THR A 225 -4.58 21.63 -1.27
N SER A 226 -3.71 21.12 -0.40
CA SER A 226 -2.44 21.76 -0.03
C SER A 226 -1.50 21.91 -1.21
N LEU A 227 -1.43 20.94 -2.13
CA LEU A 227 -0.64 21.05 -3.36
C LEU A 227 -1.19 22.14 -4.30
N LEU A 228 -2.52 22.25 -4.40
CA LEU A 228 -3.17 23.32 -5.18
C LEU A 228 -2.92 24.70 -4.59
N ALA A 229 -3.01 24.83 -3.27
CA ALA A 229 -2.70 26.09 -2.57
C ALA A 229 -1.22 26.47 -2.73
N ALA A 230 -0.31 25.51 -2.54
CA ALA A 230 1.12 25.74 -2.74
C ALA A 230 1.45 26.14 -4.19
N ARG A 231 0.77 25.54 -5.18
CA ARG A 231 0.87 25.92 -6.59
C ARG A 231 0.46 27.37 -6.83
N ALA A 232 -0.66 27.80 -6.24
CA ALA A 232 -1.14 29.18 -6.39
C ALA A 232 -0.11 30.20 -5.87
N ILE A 233 0.62 29.85 -4.80
CA ILE A 233 1.63 30.72 -4.19
C ILE A 233 2.97 30.69 -4.97
N MET A 234 3.41 29.54 -5.48
CA MET A 234 4.68 29.42 -6.21
C MET A 234 4.60 29.90 -7.67
N GLY A 235 3.40 29.98 -8.24
CA GLY A 235 3.20 30.15 -9.67
C GLY A 235 3.36 28.83 -10.45
N HIS A 236 2.75 28.78 -11.63
CA HIS A 236 2.63 27.55 -12.42
C HIS A 236 3.98 27.02 -12.94
N VAL A 237 4.85 27.92 -13.43
CA VAL A 237 6.14 27.53 -14.03
C VAL A 237 7.03 26.90 -12.97
N MET A 238 7.16 27.57 -11.82
CA MET A 238 7.94 27.06 -10.71
C MET A 238 7.39 25.74 -10.20
N THR A 239 6.07 25.62 -10.05
CA THR A 239 5.43 24.38 -9.60
C THR A 239 5.78 23.22 -10.52
N VAL A 240 5.64 23.36 -11.84
CA VAL A 240 5.91 22.29 -12.81
C VAL A 240 7.37 21.81 -12.70
N THR A 241 8.33 22.73 -12.76
CA THR A 241 9.76 22.40 -12.67
C THR A 241 10.10 21.73 -11.35
N ARG A 242 9.50 22.21 -10.27
CA ARG A 242 9.68 21.66 -8.92
C ARG A 242 9.05 20.28 -8.77
N THR A 243 7.81 20.06 -9.22
CA THR A 243 7.15 18.74 -9.22
C THR A 243 7.96 17.72 -10.03
N LEU A 244 8.49 18.11 -11.18
CA LEU A 244 9.34 17.24 -11.99
C LEU A 244 10.67 16.94 -11.26
N THR A 245 11.26 17.94 -10.62
CA THR A 245 12.49 17.76 -9.84
C THR A 245 12.27 16.83 -8.64
N SER A 246 11.21 17.05 -7.86
CA SER A 246 10.90 16.25 -6.67
C SER A 246 10.58 14.81 -7.01
N SER A 247 9.77 14.57 -8.05
CA SER A 247 9.46 13.22 -8.53
C SER A 247 10.70 12.49 -9.04
N CYS A 248 11.63 13.17 -9.71
CA CYS A 248 12.90 12.57 -10.09
C CYS A 248 13.77 12.23 -8.86
N TYR A 249 13.84 13.10 -7.86
CA TYR A 249 14.54 12.77 -6.60
C TYR A 249 13.90 11.59 -5.87
N ALA A 250 12.57 11.56 -5.78
CA ALA A 250 11.84 10.44 -5.20
C ALA A 250 12.10 9.14 -5.97
N GLY A 251 12.10 9.19 -7.31
CA GLY A 251 12.44 8.08 -8.18
C GLY A 251 13.87 7.57 -7.96
N LEU A 252 14.85 8.46 -7.76
CA LEU A 252 16.23 8.08 -7.42
C LEU A 252 16.31 7.37 -6.07
N VAL A 253 15.70 7.94 -5.02
CA VAL A 253 15.73 7.36 -3.67
C VAL A 253 15.02 6.01 -3.65
N PHE A 254 13.84 5.94 -4.27
CA PHE A 254 13.07 4.70 -4.38
C PHE A 254 13.83 3.64 -5.20
N GLY A 255 14.36 4.02 -6.35
CA GLY A 255 15.16 3.14 -7.19
C GLY A 255 16.40 2.63 -6.45
N MET A 256 17.12 3.50 -5.74
CA MET A 256 18.28 3.09 -4.94
C MET A 256 17.89 2.12 -3.81
N GLY A 257 16.80 2.41 -3.09
CA GLY A 257 16.29 1.52 -2.05
C GLY A 257 15.90 0.15 -2.61
N PHE A 258 15.20 0.12 -3.75
CA PHE A 258 14.78 -1.10 -4.42
C PHE A 258 15.97 -1.90 -4.98
N PHE A 259 16.99 -1.21 -5.49
CA PHE A 259 18.24 -1.82 -5.93
C PHE A 259 18.99 -2.47 -4.76
N LEU A 260 19.11 -1.76 -3.63
CA LEU A 260 19.75 -2.29 -2.42
C LEU A 260 18.99 -3.50 -1.87
N LEU A 261 17.65 -3.49 -1.93
CA LEU A 261 16.82 -4.66 -1.58
C LEU A 261 17.07 -5.83 -2.54
N ALA A 262 17.19 -5.59 -3.84
CA ALA A 262 17.49 -6.64 -4.81
C ALA A 262 18.90 -7.23 -4.59
N VAL A 263 19.92 -6.39 -4.36
CA VAL A 263 21.28 -6.85 -4.07
C VAL A 263 21.34 -7.58 -2.72
N GLY A 264 20.63 -7.07 -1.70
CA GLY A 264 20.54 -7.69 -0.38
C GLY A 264 19.89 -9.07 -0.43
N THR A 265 18.83 -9.24 -1.23
CA THR A 265 18.20 -10.55 -1.42
C THR A 265 19.10 -11.51 -2.19
N ALA A 266 19.84 -11.04 -3.21
CA ALA A 266 20.83 -11.83 -3.93
C ALA A 266 21.98 -12.31 -3.02
N ALA A 267 22.54 -11.40 -2.23
CA ALA A 267 23.71 -11.67 -1.38
C ALA A 267 23.35 -12.49 -0.13
N GLY A 268 22.13 -12.32 0.39
CA GLY A 268 21.68 -12.96 1.62
C GLY A 268 21.36 -14.45 1.50
N SER A 269 21.52 -15.07 0.32
CA SER A 269 21.10 -16.46 0.05
C SER A 269 19.64 -16.76 0.44
N LEU A 270 18.80 -15.72 0.54
CA LEU A 270 17.37 -15.87 0.59
C LEU A 270 17.01 -16.53 -0.75
N ASN A 271 16.45 -17.74 -0.73
CA ASN A 271 16.15 -18.63 -1.87
C ASN A 271 15.19 -18.05 -2.94
N GLY A 272 15.34 -16.77 -3.27
CA GLY A 272 14.66 -16.05 -4.32
C GLY A 272 15.12 -16.53 -5.68
N ASN A 273 14.18 -16.61 -6.61
CA ASN A 273 14.47 -16.92 -7.99
C ASN A 273 15.40 -15.85 -8.58
N GLU A 274 16.56 -16.24 -9.09
CA GLU A 274 17.55 -15.33 -9.70
C GLU A 274 16.93 -14.42 -10.77
N GLY A 275 15.93 -14.93 -11.50
CA GLY A 275 15.18 -14.16 -12.49
C GLY A 275 14.38 -13.00 -11.88
N VAL A 276 13.79 -13.19 -10.70
CA VAL A 276 13.02 -12.14 -10.00
C VAL A 276 13.96 -11.06 -9.47
N VAL A 277 15.07 -11.48 -8.86
CA VAL A 277 16.09 -10.56 -8.36
C VAL A 277 16.69 -9.73 -9.51
N GLY A 278 17.03 -10.37 -10.62
CA GLY A 278 17.50 -9.70 -11.83
C GLY A 278 16.49 -8.71 -12.41
N ALA A 279 15.21 -9.08 -12.46
CA ALA A 279 14.14 -8.19 -12.92
C ALA A 279 13.97 -6.98 -11.99
N CYS A 280 14.00 -7.17 -10.67
CA CYS A 280 13.94 -6.08 -9.69
C CYS A 280 15.13 -5.13 -9.81
N ALA A 281 16.35 -5.67 -9.97
CA ALA A 281 17.55 -4.88 -10.19
C ALA A 281 17.46 -4.08 -11.50
N PHE A 282 17.03 -4.70 -12.60
CA PHE A 282 16.84 -4.00 -13.87
C PHE A 282 15.81 -2.87 -13.76
N PHE A 283 14.67 -3.12 -13.10
CA PHE A 283 13.63 -2.12 -12.91
C PHE A 283 14.14 -0.93 -12.07
N SER A 284 14.82 -1.20 -10.95
CA SER A 284 15.40 -0.17 -10.10
C SER A 284 16.40 0.74 -10.85
N VAL A 285 17.35 0.15 -11.58
CA VAL A 285 18.32 0.89 -12.40
C VAL A 285 17.59 1.72 -13.47
N SER A 286 16.57 1.16 -14.11
CA SER A 286 15.80 1.88 -15.12
C SER A 286 15.07 3.09 -14.56
N VAL A 287 14.48 2.98 -13.36
CA VAL A 287 13.87 4.10 -12.63
C VAL A 287 14.92 5.15 -12.27
N MET A 288 16.08 4.73 -11.77
CA MET A 288 17.18 5.64 -11.42
C MET A 288 17.71 6.40 -12.63
N VAL A 289 17.98 5.71 -13.74
CA VAL A 289 18.47 6.31 -14.99
C VAL A 289 17.44 7.30 -15.53
N THR A 290 16.17 6.90 -15.60
CA THR A 290 15.09 7.79 -16.07
C THR A 290 14.99 9.05 -15.22
N SER A 291 15.10 8.90 -13.89
CA SER A 291 15.09 10.01 -12.95
C SER A 291 16.32 10.92 -13.10
N ALA A 292 17.51 10.35 -13.29
CA ALA A 292 18.73 11.11 -13.54
C ALA A 292 18.67 11.90 -14.86
N VAL A 293 18.11 11.31 -15.93
CA VAL A 293 17.87 11.98 -17.20
C VAL A 293 16.91 13.16 -17.01
N GLY A 294 15.84 12.99 -16.21
CA GLY A 294 14.92 14.08 -15.86
C GLY A 294 15.62 15.24 -15.16
N LEU A 295 16.41 14.96 -14.10
CA LEU A 295 17.17 15.99 -13.39
C LEU A 295 18.19 16.70 -14.30
N LEU A 296 18.90 15.96 -15.16
CA LEU A 296 19.84 16.55 -16.12
C LEU A 296 19.11 17.38 -17.18
N GLY A 297 17.93 16.96 -17.62
CA GLY A 297 17.08 17.70 -18.56
C GLY A 297 16.64 19.05 -17.99
N ILE A 298 16.22 19.07 -16.72
CA ILE A 298 15.88 20.31 -16.00
C ILE A 298 17.11 21.20 -15.85
N ARG A 299 18.22 20.66 -15.31
CA ARG A 299 19.43 21.45 -15.01
C ARG A 299 20.11 22.02 -16.25
N ARG A 300 20.03 21.32 -17.39
CA ARG A 300 20.63 21.77 -18.66
C ARG A 300 19.64 22.47 -19.59
N GLU A 301 18.39 22.65 -19.16
CA GLU A 301 17.30 23.18 -19.99
C GLU A 301 17.23 22.51 -21.38
N SER A 302 17.52 21.21 -21.39
CA SER A 302 17.68 20.43 -22.61
C SER A 302 16.36 19.76 -22.98
N LEU A 303 15.66 20.34 -23.96
CA LEU A 303 14.41 19.79 -24.49
C LEU A 303 14.53 18.30 -24.86
N GLY A 304 15.66 17.89 -25.45
CA GLY A 304 15.88 16.50 -25.84
C GLY A 304 15.92 15.54 -24.65
N LEU A 305 16.66 15.89 -23.58
CA LEU A 305 16.70 15.07 -22.36
C LEU A 305 15.35 15.03 -21.66
N LEU A 306 14.63 16.14 -21.66
CA LEU A 306 13.30 16.25 -21.07
C LEU A 306 12.28 15.39 -21.83
N MET A 307 12.31 15.41 -23.17
CA MET A 307 11.50 14.52 -24.01
C MET A 307 11.81 13.05 -23.78
N VAL A 308 13.10 12.68 -23.68
CA VAL A 308 13.50 11.29 -23.38
C VAL A 308 12.97 10.85 -22.02
N HIS A 309 13.10 11.71 -21.00
CA HIS A 309 12.53 11.45 -19.68
C HIS A 309 11.02 11.26 -19.75
N THR A 310 10.28 12.18 -20.37
CA THR A 310 8.82 12.10 -20.48
C THR A 310 8.38 10.83 -21.22
N LEU A 311 9.01 10.49 -22.34
CA LEU A 311 8.71 9.27 -23.10
C LEU A 311 8.98 8.01 -22.27
N ALA A 312 10.10 7.95 -21.56
CA ALA A 312 10.44 6.82 -20.69
C ALA A 312 9.44 6.68 -19.54
N VAL A 313 9.09 7.77 -18.85
CA VAL A 313 8.07 7.77 -17.80
C VAL A 313 6.72 7.32 -18.34
N SER A 314 6.28 7.85 -19.49
CA SER A 314 5.03 7.42 -20.13
C SER A 314 5.03 5.93 -20.49
N LEU A 315 6.16 5.40 -20.99
CA LEU A 315 6.30 3.97 -21.25
C LEU A 315 6.18 3.14 -19.96
N PHE A 316 6.84 3.55 -18.87
CA PHE A 316 6.68 2.89 -17.57
C PHE A 316 5.25 2.95 -17.06
N THR A 317 4.57 4.08 -17.22
CA THR A 317 3.15 4.22 -16.85
C THR A 317 2.29 3.20 -17.59
N VAL A 318 2.48 3.05 -18.90
CA VAL A 318 1.72 2.08 -19.70
C VAL A 318 2.03 0.65 -19.26
N ILE A 319 3.31 0.30 -19.07
CA ILE A 319 3.72 -1.03 -18.61
C ILE A 319 3.09 -1.34 -17.25
N LEU A 320 3.21 -0.44 -16.27
CA LEU A 320 2.65 -0.63 -14.93
C LEU A 320 1.12 -0.69 -14.93
N PHE A 321 0.47 0.04 -15.83
CA PHE A 321 -0.97 -0.05 -16.02
C PHE A 321 -1.38 -1.44 -16.51
N PHE A 322 -0.69 -2.00 -17.51
CA PHE A 322 -0.92 -3.37 -17.96
C PHE A 322 -0.60 -4.41 -16.88
N VAL A 323 0.50 -4.25 -16.15
CA VAL A 323 0.83 -5.12 -15.01
C VAL A 323 -0.28 -5.08 -13.96
N GLY A 324 -0.77 -3.89 -13.61
CA GLY A 324 -1.90 -3.74 -12.68
C GLY A 324 -3.15 -4.47 -13.15
N ILE A 325 -3.53 -4.32 -14.42
CA ILE A 325 -4.65 -5.07 -15.02
C ILE A 325 -4.42 -6.58 -14.95
N VAL A 326 -3.22 -7.05 -15.33
CA VAL A 326 -2.90 -8.48 -15.32
C VAL A 326 -2.95 -9.05 -13.91
N CYS A 327 -2.43 -8.34 -12.91
CA CYS A 327 -2.48 -8.75 -11.51
C CYS A 327 -3.93 -9.02 -11.04
N PHE A 328 -4.87 -8.14 -11.38
CA PHE A 328 -6.29 -8.34 -11.05
C PHE A 328 -6.99 -9.35 -11.96
N ALA A 329 -6.72 -9.35 -13.26
CA ALA A 329 -7.40 -10.22 -14.21
C ALA A 329 -6.94 -11.68 -14.14
N LYS A 330 -5.77 -11.93 -13.54
CA LYS A 330 -5.12 -13.23 -13.46
C LYS A 330 -4.87 -13.71 -12.04
N SER A 331 -5.44 -13.04 -11.03
CA SER A 331 -5.37 -13.46 -9.62
C SER A 331 -5.77 -14.93 -9.47
N ASP A 332 -6.88 -15.33 -10.08
CA ASP A 332 -7.42 -16.69 -10.00
C ASP A 332 -6.53 -17.72 -10.73
N GLN A 333 -5.77 -17.27 -11.73
CA GLN A 333 -4.82 -18.12 -12.46
C GLN A 333 -3.55 -18.38 -11.63
N ALA A 334 -3.26 -17.56 -10.63
CA ALA A 334 -2.16 -17.79 -9.71
C ALA A 334 -2.41 -19.04 -8.86
N THR A 335 -3.65 -19.24 -8.41
CA THR A 335 -4.08 -20.47 -7.73
C THR A 335 -3.85 -21.69 -8.62
N ALA A 336 -4.29 -21.65 -9.88
CA ALA A 336 -4.04 -22.73 -10.84
C ALA A 336 -2.54 -22.99 -11.09
N TYR A 337 -1.72 -21.95 -11.13
CA TYR A 337 -0.26 -22.08 -11.24
C TYR A 337 0.35 -22.76 -10.02
N ILE A 338 -0.05 -22.37 -8.81
CA ILE A 338 0.39 -22.99 -7.55
C ILE A 338 -0.05 -24.46 -7.50
N HIS A 339 -1.26 -24.77 -7.99
CA HIS A 339 -1.71 -26.16 -8.11
C HIS A 339 -0.83 -27.00 -9.03
N LYS A 340 -0.43 -26.43 -10.16
CA LYS A 340 0.41 -27.13 -11.14
C LYS A 340 1.86 -27.29 -10.66
N SER A 341 2.39 -26.30 -9.94
CA SER A 341 3.79 -26.24 -9.50
C SER A 341 3.98 -26.57 -8.02
N TRP A 342 2.99 -27.22 -7.38
CA TRP A 342 3.02 -27.43 -5.93
C TRP A 342 4.27 -28.17 -5.45
N GLY A 343 4.75 -29.16 -6.21
CA GLY A 343 5.96 -29.90 -5.84
C GLY A 343 7.20 -29.02 -5.66
N GLU A 344 7.32 -27.94 -6.44
CA GLU A 344 8.43 -26.97 -6.32
C GLU A 344 8.19 -25.94 -5.21
N VAL A 345 6.92 -25.62 -4.93
CA VAL A 345 6.51 -24.64 -3.91
C VAL A 345 6.55 -25.26 -2.51
N GLU A 346 6.13 -26.52 -2.37
CA GLU A 346 6.11 -27.26 -1.11
C GLU A 346 7.51 -27.38 -0.49
N GLU A 347 8.55 -27.57 -1.32
CA GLU A 347 9.94 -27.60 -0.85
C GLU A 347 10.35 -26.28 -0.17
N LYS A 348 9.77 -25.14 -0.58
CA LYS A 348 10.06 -23.81 -0.02
C LYS A 348 9.12 -23.39 1.12
N TYR A 349 7.87 -23.86 1.09
CA TYR A 349 6.81 -23.42 1.99
C TYR A 349 6.27 -24.52 2.91
N GLY A 350 6.94 -25.68 3.01
CA GLY A 350 6.44 -26.96 3.56
C GLY A 350 5.82 -26.98 4.96
N ALA A 351 5.75 -25.86 5.67
CA ALA A 351 4.95 -25.68 6.88
C ALA A 351 3.51 -25.19 6.60
N MET A 352 3.21 -24.68 5.40
CA MET A 352 1.91 -24.12 5.01
C MET A 352 1.15 -25.04 4.05
N SER A 353 -0.17 -25.10 4.21
CA SER A 353 -1.03 -25.83 3.27
C SER A 353 -1.08 -25.14 1.91
N MET A 354 -1.30 -25.94 0.88
CA MET A 354 -1.49 -25.49 -0.50
C MET A 354 -2.55 -24.39 -0.65
N GLU A 355 -3.71 -24.60 -0.03
CA GLU A 355 -4.82 -23.66 -0.05
C GLU A 355 -4.45 -22.31 0.56
N ASN A 356 -3.66 -22.32 1.65
CA ASN A 356 -3.18 -21.09 2.28
C ASN A 356 -2.17 -20.35 1.39
N VAL A 357 -1.23 -21.08 0.77
CA VAL A 357 -0.24 -20.46 -0.13
C VAL A 357 -0.92 -19.85 -1.36
N ALA A 358 -1.93 -20.53 -1.91
CA ALA A 358 -2.75 -20.01 -3.00
C ALA A 358 -3.48 -18.72 -2.62
N ALA A 359 -4.20 -18.74 -1.49
CA ALA A 359 -4.92 -17.56 -1.01
C ALA A 359 -4.00 -16.37 -0.73
N ILE A 360 -2.84 -16.59 -0.09
CA ILE A 360 -1.85 -15.55 0.18
C ILE A 360 -1.28 -14.97 -1.13
N THR A 361 -1.05 -15.81 -2.13
CA THR A 361 -0.51 -15.36 -3.41
C THR A 361 -1.53 -14.54 -4.20
N GLU A 362 -2.78 -14.97 -4.22
CA GLU A 362 -3.89 -14.26 -4.84
C GLU A 362 -4.09 -12.87 -4.21
N ASP A 363 -4.14 -12.82 -2.88
CA ASP A 363 -4.27 -11.57 -2.13
C ASP A 363 -3.08 -10.62 -2.36
N ASN A 364 -1.84 -11.14 -2.36
CA ASN A 364 -0.66 -10.34 -2.66
C ASN A 364 -0.63 -9.83 -4.11
N LEU A 365 -1.15 -10.59 -5.08
CA LEU A 365 -1.28 -10.13 -6.46
C LEU A 365 -2.29 -8.99 -6.58
N ASN A 366 -3.43 -9.09 -5.90
CA ASN A 366 -4.42 -8.01 -5.88
C ASN A 366 -3.85 -6.74 -5.23
N LYS A 367 -3.12 -6.88 -4.11
CA LYS A 367 -2.40 -5.76 -3.46
C LYS A 367 -1.35 -5.14 -4.38
N LEU A 368 -0.58 -5.96 -5.08
CA LEU A 368 0.40 -5.51 -6.07
C LEU A 368 -0.28 -4.73 -7.20
N GLY A 369 -1.40 -5.24 -7.71
CA GLY A 369 -2.20 -4.58 -8.74
C GLY A 369 -2.70 -3.20 -8.28
N ALA A 370 -3.20 -3.10 -7.05
CA ALA A 370 -3.62 -1.83 -6.47
C ALA A 370 -2.45 -0.84 -6.33
N ALA A 371 -1.29 -1.32 -5.86
CA ALA A 371 -0.08 -0.50 -5.75
C ALA A 371 0.36 0.02 -7.13
N CYS A 372 0.29 -0.82 -8.17
CA CYS A 372 0.57 -0.42 -9.55
C CYS A 372 -0.36 0.71 -10.02
N PHE A 373 -1.66 0.66 -9.73
CA PHE A 373 -2.57 1.75 -10.13
C PHE A 373 -2.30 3.08 -9.40
N ILE A 374 -1.93 3.03 -8.13
CA ILE A 374 -1.51 4.24 -7.40
C ILE A 374 -0.24 4.81 -8.03
N LEU A 375 0.75 3.97 -8.34
CA LEU A 375 1.98 4.39 -9.02
C LEU A 375 1.68 4.96 -10.41
N VAL A 376 0.77 4.37 -11.17
CA VAL A 376 0.32 4.88 -12.48
C VAL A 376 -0.28 6.28 -12.36
N ALA A 377 -1.11 6.54 -11.36
CA ALA A 377 -1.67 7.87 -11.12
C ALA A 377 -0.55 8.90 -10.87
N MET A 378 0.43 8.55 -10.03
CA MET A 378 1.58 9.41 -9.71
C MET A 378 2.49 9.62 -10.93
N LEU A 379 2.79 8.57 -11.71
CA LEU A 379 3.62 8.67 -12.90
C LEU A 379 2.92 9.44 -14.03
N THR A 380 1.59 9.40 -14.09
CA THR A 380 0.81 10.22 -15.04
C THR A 380 0.95 11.70 -14.71
N LEU A 381 0.87 12.09 -13.44
CA LEU A 381 1.15 13.46 -13.02
C LEU A 381 2.58 13.88 -13.35
N ASN A 382 3.54 12.97 -13.16
CA ASN A 382 4.94 13.23 -13.52
C ASN A 382 5.12 13.42 -15.05
N ALA A 383 4.49 12.58 -15.86
CA ALA A 383 4.51 12.69 -17.32
C ALA A 383 3.89 14.02 -17.79
N LEU A 384 2.76 14.44 -17.19
CA LEU A 384 2.13 15.72 -17.46
C LEU A 384 3.03 16.90 -17.09
N ALA A 385 3.71 16.84 -15.94
CA ALA A 385 4.69 17.85 -15.54
C ALA A 385 5.87 17.91 -16.54
N GLY A 386 6.36 16.76 -17.00
CA GLY A 386 7.39 16.66 -18.04
C GLY A 386 6.95 17.28 -19.36
N CYS A 387 5.72 16.99 -19.82
CA CYS A 387 5.13 17.61 -21.01
C CYS A 387 5.03 19.14 -20.88
N ALA A 388 4.53 19.63 -19.74
CA ALA A 388 4.41 21.05 -19.48
C ALA A 388 5.77 21.75 -19.51
N ALA A 389 6.80 21.15 -18.89
CA ALA A 389 8.17 21.66 -18.92
C ALA A 389 8.77 21.64 -20.34
N CYS A 390 8.47 20.62 -21.16
CA CYS A 390 8.87 20.59 -22.58
C CYS A 390 8.24 21.75 -23.38
N ILE A 391 6.94 22.00 -23.18
CA ILE A 391 6.23 23.09 -23.85
C ILE A 391 6.86 24.44 -23.46
N GLN A 392 7.12 24.65 -22.17
CA GLN A 392 7.76 25.88 -21.67
C GLN A 392 9.13 26.12 -22.30
N SER A 393 10.03 25.12 -22.24
CA SER A 393 11.36 25.23 -22.85
C SER A 393 11.30 25.47 -24.36
N SER A 394 10.33 24.87 -25.05
CA SER A 394 10.14 25.11 -26.49
C SER A 394 9.69 26.54 -26.81
N ARG A 395 8.84 27.13 -25.96
CA ARG A 395 8.34 28.50 -26.11
C ARG A 395 9.45 29.52 -25.89
N GLU A 396 10.27 29.32 -24.86
CA GLU A 396 11.41 30.19 -24.56
C GLU A 396 12.44 30.21 -25.70
N ARG A 397 12.76 29.03 -26.27
CA ARG A 397 13.65 28.94 -27.45
C ARG A 397 13.10 29.69 -28.66
N ARG A 398 11.79 29.60 -28.91
CA ARG A 398 11.14 30.32 -30.02
C ARG A 398 11.16 31.83 -29.81
N LEU A 399 10.87 32.29 -28.60
CA LEU A 399 10.90 33.72 -28.25
C LEU A 399 12.33 34.28 -28.31
N GLY A 400 13.31 33.51 -27.85
CA GLY A 400 14.73 33.86 -27.97
C GLY A 400 15.16 34.00 -29.43
N ALA A 401 14.81 33.02 -30.28
CA ALA A 401 15.11 33.07 -31.71
C ALA A 401 14.45 34.26 -32.42
N ALA A 402 13.19 34.57 -32.08
CA ALA A 402 12.48 35.73 -32.63
C ALA A 402 13.13 37.06 -32.20
N ARG A 403 13.56 37.18 -30.94
CA ARG A 403 14.31 38.36 -30.45
C ARG A 403 15.66 38.51 -31.15
N SER A 404 16.39 37.41 -31.37
CA SER A 404 17.65 37.44 -32.13
C SER A 404 17.40 37.88 -33.58
N ALA A 405 16.36 37.38 -34.23
CA ALA A 405 15.99 37.79 -35.59
C ALA A 405 15.58 39.27 -35.67
N ALA A 406 14.81 39.78 -34.69
CA ALA A 406 14.42 41.19 -34.61
C ALA A 406 15.60 42.12 -34.28
N GLY A 407 16.55 41.67 -33.43
CA GLY A 407 17.78 42.41 -33.13
C GLY A 407 18.70 42.58 -34.34
N PHE A 408 18.74 41.59 -35.23
CA PHE A 408 19.45 41.70 -36.52
C PHE A 408 18.78 42.65 -37.52
N SER A 409 17.46 42.88 -37.39
CA SER A 409 16.70 43.81 -38.25
C SER A 409 16.88 45.28 -37.85
N ASN A 410 17.24 45.59 -36.60
CA ASN A 410 17.21 46.96 -36.05
C ASN A 410 18.59 47.57 -35.74
N GLY A 411 19.71 46.98 -36.16
CA GLY A 411 21.02 47.47 -35.70
C GLY A 411 22.23 47.17 -36.58
N ALA A 412 22.31 47.82 -37.74
CA ALA A 412 23.59 48.39 -38.17
C ALA A 412 23.81 49.70 -37.38
N GLY A 413 24.15 49.58 -36.09
CA GLY A 413 24.41 50.70 -35.19
C GLY A 413 25.42 50.29 -34.12
N PRO A 414 26.63 50.87 -34.09
CA PRO A 414 27.69 50.39 -33.21
C PRO A 414 27.64 51.11 -31.85
N SER A 415 27.37 50.40 -30.77
CA SER A 415 28.02 50.63 -29.47
C SER A 415 27.58 49.58 -28.45
N GLY A 416 28.56 48.97 -27.78
CA GLY A 416 28.37 47.82 -26.92
C GLY A 416 27.71 48.09 -25.57
N SER A 417 27.22 47.01 -24.96
CA SER A 417 27.26 46.75 -23.52
C SER A 417 26.68 45.35 -23.25
N GLN A 418 27.11 44.75 -22.14
CA GLN A 418 27.19 43.33 -21.82
C GLN A 418 25.84 42.58 -21.71
N PRO A 419 25.74 41.31 -22.17
CA PRO A 419 24.59 40.45 -21.92
C PRO A 419 24.87 39.55 -20.70
N GLY A 420 24.45 39.99 -19.50
CA GLY A 420 24.60 39.17 -18.29
C GLY A 420 23.52 39.37 -17.22
N ALA A 421 22.92 40.57 -17.13
CA ALA A 421 22.04 40.92 -16.01
C ALA A 421 20.53 40.95 -16.33
N LEU A 422 20.13 40.80 -17.61
CA LEU A 422 18.73 40.97 -18.02
C LEU A 422 17.86 39.70 -17.91
N SER A 423 18.45 38.54 -17.67
CA SER A 423 17.71 37.27 -17.53
C SER A 423 16.89 37.20 -16.25
N GLU A 424 17.39 37.76 -15.14
CA GLU A 424 16.66 37.75 -13.86
C GLU A 424 15.59 38.86 -13.76
N GLN A 425 15.78 39.99 -14.43
CA GLN A 425 14.79 41.07 -14.43
C GLN A 425 13.63 40.84 -15.41
N ALA A 426 13.88 40.17 -16.54
CA ALA A 426 12.80 39.86 -17.50
C ALA A 426 11.77 38.86 -16.95
N PHE A 427 12.12 38.08 -15.93
CA PHE A 427 11.17 37.17 -15.27
C PHE A 427 10.27 37.89 -14.26
N ARG A 428 10.69 39.04 -13.70
CA ARG A 428 9.86 39.86 -12.80
C ARG A 428 8.85 40.75 -13.54
N ILE A 429 9.12 41.12 -14.79
CA ILE A 429 8.24 42.03 -15.54
C ILE A 429 6.96 41.32 -16.00
N ILE A 430 6.97 39.99 -16.15
CA ILE A 430 5.77 39.22 -16.55
C ILE A 430 4.77 39.09 -15.39
N GLU A 431 5.17 39.29 -14.13
CA GLU A 431 4.25 39.30 -12.97
C GLU A 431 3.61 40.66 -12.70
N ALA A 432 4.01 41.73 -13.40
CA ALA A 432 3.52 43.09 -13.14
C ALA A 432 2.47 43.61 -14.14
N ASP A 433 2.12 42.83 -15.17
CA ASP A 433 1.22 43.27 -16.27
C ASP A 433 -0.20 42.67 -16.18
N ASP A 434 -0.51 41.86 -15.15
CA ASP A 434 -1.85 41.23 -14.99
C ASP A 434 -2.74 41.90 -13.92
N ASP A 435 -2.33 43.02 -13.32
CA ASP A 435 -3.09 43.70 -12.23
C ASP A 435 -3.86 44.97 -12.66
N ASP A 436 -3.89 45.33 -13.95
CA ASP A 436 -4.64 46.50 -14.44
C ASP A 436 -5.63 46.13 -15.56
N GLU A 437 -6.76 45.50 -15.24
CA GLU A 437 -8.05 45.68 -15.95
C GLU A 437 -9.26 45.50 -15.00
N ASP A 438 -9.70 46.62 -14.42
CA ASP A 438 -11.07 47.14 -14.27
C ASP A 438 -12.22 46.35 -13.56
N VAL A 439 -12.78 47.07 -12.56
CA VAL A 439 -14.12 47.05 -11.88
C VAL A 439 -14.32 46.23 -10.61
#